data_AF-A0A7D7VRF2-F1
#
_entry.id   AF-A0A7D7VRF2-F1
#
_cell.length_a   1.000
_cell.length_b   1.000
_cell.length_c   1.000
_cell.angle_alpha   90.00
_cell.angle_beta   90.00
_cell.angle_gamma   90.00
#
_symmetry.space_group_name_H-M   'P 1'
#
loop_
_entity.id
_entity.type
_entity.pdbx_description
1 polymer ?
#
loop_
_entity_poly.entity_id
_entity_poly.type
_entity_poly.pdbx_seq_one_letter_code
_entity_poly.pdbx_strand_id
1 'polypeptide(L)'
;MTDKVFFAYLLDVFVIEEEQGNGYGKILIEKILNFPDLQRIDKWMLATKDAHPLYEKFGFQYVKSSEKLMEKMNDRAKLIYE
;
A
#
# COMPACT_ATOMS: atom_id res chain seq x y z
N MET A 1 -10.63 10.51 1.41
CA MET A 1 -10.02 11.60 2.18
C MET A 1 -9.84 11.11 3.61
N THR A 2 -8.61 11.10 4.13
CA THR A 2 -8.31 10.73 5.52
C THR A 2 -7.97 12.00 6.31
N ASP A 3 -8.22 11.99 7.61
CA ASP A 3 -7.80 13.04 8.55
C ASP A 3 -6.30 12.99 8.87
N LYS A 4 -5.57 11.99 8.31
CA LYS A 4 -4.15 11.70 8.59
C LYS A 4 -3.89 11.34 10.06
N VAL A 5 -4.93 10.99 10.83
CA VAL A 5 -4.78 10.66 12.24
C VAL A 5 -4.86 9.16 12.44
N PHE A 6 -5.88 8.48 11.93
CA PHE A 6 -6.07 7.06 12.26
C PHE A 6 -5.73 6.11 11.11
N PHE A 7 -6.06 6.49 9.88
CA PHE A 7 -6.09 5.54 8.77
C PHE A 7 -5.42 6.09 7.50
N ALA A 8 -4.61 5.27 6.85
CA ALA A 8 -4.14 5.54 5.49
C ALA A 8 -4.22 4.30 4.62
N TYR A 9 -4.48 4.53 3.33
CA TYR A 9 -4.44 3.51 2.30
C TYR A 9 -3.39 3.90 1.28
N LEU A 10 -2.41 3.02 1.05
CA LEU A 10 -1.33 3.21 0.08
C LEU A 10 -1.76 2.64 -1.29
N LEU A 11 -1.67 3.45 -2.33
CA LEU A 11 -2.07 3.14 -3.71
C LEU A 11 -1.03 3.66 -4.70
N ASP A 12 -1.12 3.17 -5.93
CA ASP A 12 -0.39 3.65 -7.12
C ASP A 12 1.14 3.75 -6.92
N VAL A 13 1.69 2.84 -6.11
CA VAL A 13 3.13 2.66 -5.99
C VAL A 13 3.63 1.88 -7.19
N PHE A 14 4.44 2.53 -8.03
CA PHE A 14 5.09 1.88 -9.16
C PHE A 14 6.54 2.33 -9.29
N VAL A 15 7.34 1.45 -9.90
CA VAL A 15 8.67 1.76 -10.44
C VAL A 15 8.62 1.33 -11.89
N ILE A 16 9.10 2.19 -12.79
CA ILE A 16 9.18 1.86 -14.22
C ILE A 16 9.96 0.56 -14.41
N GLU A 17 9.54 -0.26 -15.37
CA GLU A 17 9.98 -1.64 -15.52
C GLU A 17 11.51 -1.77 -15.62
N GLU A 18 12.12 -0.85 -16.35
CA GLU A 18 13.57 -0.77 -16.60
C GLU A 18 14.39 -0.53 -15.32
N GLU A 19 13.77 0.01 -14.28
CA GLU A 19 14.41 0.40 -13.02
C GLU A 19 14.00 -0.50 -11.84
N GLN A 20 13.24 -1.56 -12.09
CA GLN A 20 12.89 -2.54 -11.07
C GLN A 20 14.11 -3.34 -10.61
N GLY A 21 14.09 -3.84 -9.37
CA GLY A 21 15.23 -4.55 -8.77
C GLY A 21 16.34 -3.65 -8.21
N ASN A 22 16.37 -2.36 -8.57
CA ASN A 22 17.37 -1.39 -8.08
C ASN A 22 17.07 -0.84 -6.66
N GLY A 23 16.02 -1.34 -6.00
CA GLY A 23 15.68 -0.96 -4.62
C GLY A 23 14.85 0.31 -4.47
N TYR A 24 14.45 0.98 -5.55
CA TYR A 24 13.66 2.23 -5.48
C TYR A 24 12.31 2.07 -4.78
N GLY A 25 11.64 0.93 -4.93
CA GLY A 25 10.40 0.64 -4.20
C GLY A 25 10.61 0.71 -2.68
N LYS A 26 11.74 0.19 -2.18
CA LYS A 26 12.09 0.29 -0.75
C LYS A 26 12.28 1.75 -0.34
N ILE A 27 13.02 2.53 -1.12
CA ILE A 27 13.27 3.95 -0.84
C ILE A 27 11.96 4.73 -0.79
N LEU A 28 11.05 4.48 -1.75
CA LEU A 28 9.77 5.16 -1.82
C LEU A 28 8.91 4.85 -0.58
N ILE A 29 8.74 3.57 -0.23
CA ILE A 29 7.96 3.18 0.95
C ILE A 29 8.57 3.73 2.24
N GLU A 30 9.89 3.66 2.38
CA GLU A 30 10.59 4.23 3.53
C GLU A 30 10.33 5.73 3.68
N LYS A 31 10.35 6.49 2.57
CA LYS A 31 10.06 7.92 2.59
C LYS A 31 8.61 8.23 2.92
N ILE A 32 7.65 7.45 2.41
CA ILE A 32 6.23 7.63 2.70
C ILE A 32 5.95 7.38 4.19
N LEU A 33 6.42 6.26 4.73
CA LEU A 33 6.15 5.88 6.13
C LEU A 33 6.83 6.82 7.13
N ASN A 34 7.97 7.41 6.77
CA ASN A 34 8.68 8.39 7.60
C ASN A 34 8.30 9.85 7.29
N PHE A 35 7.25 10.10 6.51
CA PHE A 35 6.84 11.47 6.22
C PHE A 35 6.27 12.15 7.47
N PRO A 36 6.72 13.37 7.85
CA PRO A 36 6.37 13.99 9.13
C PRO A 36 4.87 14.10 9.41
N ASP A 37 4.06 14.42 8.40
CA ASP A 37 2.61 14.56 8.55
C ASP A 37 1.88 13.21 8.75
N LEU A 38 2.55 12.10 8.50
CA LEU A 38 1.97 10.75 8.49
C LEU A 38 2.38 9.93 9.72
N GLN A 39 3.19 10.51 10.61
CA GLN A 39 3.70 9.83 11.81
C GLN A 39 2.62 9.45 12.83
N ARG A 40 1.42 10.04 12.72
CA ARG A 40 0.30 9.76 13.63
C ARG A 40 -0.61 8.62 13.16
N ILE A 41 -0.45 8.14 11.92
CA ILE A 41 -1.35 7.11 11.38
C ILE A 41 -1.17 5.79 12.12
N ASP A 42 -2.21 5.37 12.82
CA ASP A 42 -2.26 4.12 13.56
C ASP A 42 -2.44 2.89 12.66
N LYS A 43 -3.14 3.03 11.53
CA LYS A 43 -3.51 1.93 10.65
C LYS A 43 -3.21 2.22 9.19
N TRP A 44 -2.29 1.44 8.64
CA TRP A 44 -1.99 1.41 7.21
C TRP A 44 -2.63 0.21 6.52
N MET A 45 -3.15 0.41 5.32
CA MET A 45 -3.66 -0.64 4.46
C MET A 45 -3.16 -0.49 3.03
N LEU A 46 -3.05 -1.60 2.33
CA LEU A 46 -2.77 -1.67 0.90
C LEU A 46 -3.33 -2.98 0.34
N ALA A 47 -3.41 -3.05 -0.97
CA ALA A 47 -3.56 -4.30 -1.72
C ALA A 47 -2.34 -4.46 -2.64
N THR A 48 -1.81 -5.67 -2.73
CA THR A 48 -0.68 -5.98 -3.61
C THR A 48 -0.87 -7.34 -4.24
N LYS A 49 -0.48 -7.49 -5.51
CA LYS A 49 -0.59 -8.75 -6.26
C LYS A 49 0.61 -9.65 -5.98
N ASP A 50 1.82 -9.09 -5.99
CA ASP A 50 3.09 -9.83 -6.03
C ASP A 50 4.21 -9.21 -5.17
N ALA A 51 4.06 -7.96 -4.70
CA ALA A 51 5.09 -7.28 -3.92
C ALA A 51 4.97 -7.50 -2.39
N HIS A 52 4.31 -8.57 -1.93
CA HIS A 52 4.18 -8.89 -0.50
C HIS A 52 5.52 -8.87 0.27
N PRO A 53 6.62 -9.50 -0.22
CA PRO A 53 7.90 -9.50 0.50
C PRO A 53 8.55 -8.12 0.63
N LEU A 54 8.17 -7.14 -0.21
CA LEU A 54 8.61 -5.76 -0.05
C LEU A 54 7.92 -5.13 1.15
N TYR A 55 6.59 -5.24 1.23
CA TYR A 55 5.79 -4.60 2.27
C TYR A 55 5.98 -5.25 3.65
N GLU A 56 6.19 -6.56 3.71
CA GLU A 56 6.50 -7.28 4.95
C GLU A 56 7.75 -6.72 5.66
N LYS A 57 8.75 -6.24 4.90
CA LYS A 57 9.95 -5.59 5.45
C LYS A 57 9.65 -4.29 6.21
N PHE A 58 8.49 -3.70 5.95
CA PHE A 58 8.01 -2.47 6.60
C PHE A 58 6.94 -2.76 7.67
N GLY A 59 6.76 -4.03 8.06
CA GLY A 59 5.82 -4.41 9.10
C GLY A 59 4.37 -4.55 8.64
N PHE A 60 4.10 -4.46 7.33
CA PHE A 60 2.80 -4.87 6.81
C PHE A 60 2.61 -6.37 7.01
N GLN A 61 1.38 -6.76 7.32
CA GLN A 61 0.99 -8.15 7.54
C GLN A 61 -0.30 -8.43 6.78
N TYR A 62 -0.55 -9.70 6.47
CA TYR A 62 -1.85 -10.13 6.01
C TYR A 62 -2.95 -9.68 6.98
N VAL A 63 -4.07 -9.22 6.43
CA VAL A 63 -5.20 -8.75 7.24
C VAL A 63 -5.78 -9.94 8.00
N LYS A 64 -5.69 -9.90 9.34
CA LYS A 64 -6.12 -10.99 10.23
C LYS A 64 -7.61 -11.34 10.11
N SER A 65 -8.45 -10.34 9.90
CA SER A 65 -9.88 -10.49 9.68
C SER A 65 -10.24 -10.07 8.25
N SER A 66 -9.71 -10.76 7.25
CA SER A 66 -9.96 -10.44 5.84
C SER A 66 -11.44 -10.56 5.48
N GLU A 67 -12.21 -11.39 6.18
CA GLU A 67 -13.65 -11.56 6.04
C GLU A 67 -14.46 -10.29 6.37
N LYS A 68 -13.87 -9.35 7.12
CA LYS A 68 -14.51 -8.06 7.46
C LYS A 68 -14.25 -6.98 6.42
N LEU A 69 -13.39 -7.24 5.45
CA LEU A 69 -13.12 -6.31 4.37
C LEU A 69 -14.16 -6.48 3.28
N MET A 70 -14.70 -5.36 2.82
CA MET A 70 -15.60 -5.29 1.68
C MET A 70 -15.07 -4.25 0.71
N GLU A 71 -15.26 -4.50 -0.58
CA GLU A 71 -14.91 -3.56 -1.64
C GLU A 71 -16.08 -3.36 -2.61
N LYS A 72 -16.05 -2.24 -3.34
CA LYS A 72 -17.00 -1.95 -4.40
C LYS A 72 -16.25 -1.50 -5.64
N MET A 73 -16.20 -2.36 -6.66
CA MET A 73 -15.58 -2.06 -7.94
C MET A 73 -16.63 -1.61 -8.97
N ASN A 74 -16.32 -0.56 -9.72
CA ASN A 74 -17.02 -0.25 -10.96
C ASN A 74 -16.42 -1.05 -12.12
N ASP A 75 -17.05 -0.99 -13.31
CA ASP A 75 -16.61 -1.80 -14.45
C ASP A 75 -15.19 -1.45 -14.91
N ARG A 76 -14.78 -0.18 -14.79
CA ARG A 76 -13.41 0.24 -15.08
C ARG A 76 -12.40 -0.42 -14.14
N ALA A 77 -12.70 -0.49 -12.85
CA ALA A 77 -11.81 -1.10 -11.87
C ALA A 77 -11.67 -2.61 -12.13
N LYS A 78 -12.76 -3.31 -12.45
CA LYS A 78 -12.72 -4.75 -12.77
C LYS A 78 -11.75 -5.07 -13.90
N LEU A 79 -11.72 -4.25 -14.97
CA LEU A 79 -10.78 -4.42 -16.09
C LEU A 79 -9.29 -4.34 -15.71
N ILE A 80 -8.96 -3.74 -14.56
CA ILE A 80 -7.58 -3.58 -14.10
C ILE A 80 -7.19 -4.72 -13.14
N TYR A 81 -8.15 -5.18 -12.33
CA TYR A 81 -7.90 -6.14 -11.25
C TYR A 81 -8.23 -7.59 -11.60
N GLU A 82 -9.07 -7.83 -12.62
CA GLU A 82 -9.39 -9.15 -13.20
C GLU A 82 -8.50 -9.43 -14.43
#